data_AF-A0A0B8QEE3-F1
#
_entry.id   AF-A0A0B8QEE3-F1
#
_cell.length_a   1.000
_cell.length_b   1.000
_cell.length_c   1.000
_cell.angle_alpha   90.00
_cell.angle_beta   90.00
_cell.angle_gamma   90.00
#
_symmetry.space_group_name_H-M   'P 1'
#
loop_
_entity.id
_entity.type
_entity.pdbx_description
1 polymer ?
#
loop_
_entity_poly.entity_id
_entity_poly.type
_entity_poly.pdbx_seq_one_letter_code
_entity_poly.pdbx_strand_id
1 'polypeptide(L)' 'MTPLQKYQQDIDIHGFQYDSEQYKAVEAFEHLYQRFVTFQHSRPEKPTGWKAWFSKPELIEAPQGLYVWGGVG' A
#
# COMPACT_ATOMS: atom_id res chain seq x y z
N MET A 1 -2.50 -10.73 2.99
CA MET A 1 -1.63 -11.10 1.86
C MET A 1 -1.09 -9.81 1.27
N THR A 2 0.23 -9.69 1.13
CA THR A 2 0.88 -8.53 0.50
C THR A 2 0.99 -8.74 -1.01
N PRO A 3 1.28 -7.68 -1.81
CA PRO A 3 1.54 -7.82 -3.25
C PRO A 3 2.58 -8.90 -3.59
N LEU A 4 3.73 -8.92 -2.90
CA LEU A 4 4.75 -9.95 -3.15
C LEU A 4 4.25 -11.36 -2.82
N GLN A 5 3.49 -11.51 -1.71
CA GLN A 5 2.92 -12.81 -1.34
C GLN A 5 1.92 -13.31 -2.39
N LYS A 6 1.10 -12.43 -2.95
CA LYS A 6 0.16 -12.78 -4.01
C LYS A 6 0.90 -13.23 -5.28
N TYR A 7 1.93 -12.48 -5.69
CA TYR A 7 2.75 -12.81 -6.84
C TYR A 7 3.43 -14.18 -6.69
N GLN A 8 4.06 -14.43 -5.54
CA GLN A 8 4.70 -15.72 -5.27
C GLN A 8 3.68 -16.87 -5.30
N GLN A 9 2.50 -16.65 -4.69
CA GLN A 9 1.43 -17.66 -4.72
C GLN A 9 0.96 -17.95 -6.15
N ASP A 10 0.93 -16.95 -7.04
CA ASP A 10 0.55 -17.16 -8.43
C ASP A 10 1.56 -17.98 -9.21
N ILE A 11 2.86 -17.81 -8.92
CA ILE A 11 3.91 -18.68 -9.46
C ILE A 11 3.75 -20.10 -8.93
N ASP A 12 3.60 -20.25 -7.62
CA ASP A 12 3.63 -21.57 -6.96
C ASP A 12 2.37 -22.41 -7.24
N ILE A 13 1.19 -21.77 -7.30
CA ILE A 13 -0.11 -22.45 -7.32
C ILE A 13 -0.81 -22.31 -8.68
N HIS A 14 -0.71 -21.13 -9.31
CA HIS A 14 -1.45 -20.83 -10.53
C HIS A 14 -0.63 -21.06 -11.81
N GLY A 15 0.60 -21.54 -11.68
CA GLY A 15 1.47 -21.90 -12.81
C GLY A 15 1.99 -20.68 -13.58
N PHE A 16 2.00 -19.49 -12.95
CA PHE A 16 2.57 -18.30 -13.57
C PHE A 16 4.09 -18.47 -13.67
N GLN A 17 4.67 -17.94 -14.73
CA GLN A 17 6.12 -17.91 -14.87
C GLN A 17 6.66 -16.68 -14.15
N TYR A 18 7.87 -16.80 -13.60
CA TYR A 18 8.57 -15.65 -13.09
C TYR A 18 8.92 -14.70 -14.24
N ASP A 19 8.45 -13.45 -14.15
CA ASP A 19 8.83 -12.36 -15.04
C ASP A 19 9.51 -11.25 -14.24
N SER A 20 10.69 -10.82 -14.68
CA SER A 20 11.50 -9.85 -13.94
C SER A 20 10.94 -8.42 -13.98
N GLU A 21 10.23 -8.04 -15.04
CA GLU A 21 9.62 -6.72 -15.15
C GLU A 21 8.34 -6.65 -14.32
N GLN A 22 7.54 -7.73 -14.32
CA GLN A 22 6.40 -7.88 -13.43
C GLN A 22 6.84 -7.87 -11.97
N TYR A 23 7.90 -8.59 -11.62
CA TYR A 23 8.44 -8.59 -10.27
C TYR A 23 8.82 -7.18 -9.78
N LYS A 24 9.50 -6.37 -10.61
CA LYS A 24 9.82 -4.97 -10.27
C LYS A 24 8.56 -4.13 -10.03
N ALA A 25 7.51 -4.31 -10.83
CA ALA A 25 6.23 -3.64 -10.61
C ALA A 25 5.59 -4.07 -9.28
N VAL A 26 5.64 -5.37 -8.96
CA VAL A 26 5.14 -5.92 -7.69
C VAL A 26 5.93 -5.39 -6.50
N GLU A 27 7.25 -5.22 -6.61
CA GLU A 27 8.06 -4.59 -5.55
C GLU A 27 7.64 -3.13 -5.30
N ALA A 28 7.35 -2.36 -6.36
CA ALA A 28 6.81 -1.02 -6.20
C ALA A 28 5.46 -1.04 -5.48
N PHE A 29 4.58 -1.98 -5.84
CA PHE A 29 3.29 -2.17 -5.17
C PHE A 29 3.44 -2.58 -3.72
N GLU A 30 4.39 -3.45 -3.38
CA GLU A 30 4.70 -3.83 -2.01
C GLU A 30 5.11 -2.59 -1.20
N HIS A 31 6.03 -1.78 -1.72
CA HIS A 31 6.46 -0.56 -1.05
C HIS A 31 5.29 0.42 -0.82
N LEU A 32 4.41 0.60 -1.82
CA LEU A 32 3.21 1.40 -1.66
C LEU A 32 2.25 0.82 -0.62
N TYR A 33 2.05 -0.50 -0.62
CA TYR A 33 1.23 -1.21 0.34
C TYR A 33 1.72 -0.97 1.77
N GLN A 34 3.02 -1.13 2.03
CA GLN A 34 3.59 -0.89 3.35
C GLN A 34 3.39 0.56 3.82
N ARG A 35 3.59 1.55 2.93
CA ARG A 35 3.30 2.96 3.24
C ARG A 35 1.83 3.18 3.63
N PHE A 36 0.89 2.54 2.94
CA PHE A 36 -0.52 2.62 3.30
C PHE A 36 -0.86 1.92 4.61
N VAL A 37 -0.26 0.78 4.92
CA VAL A 37 -0.43 0.09 6.20
C VAL A 37 0.07 0.98 7.34
N THR A 38 1.27 1.56 7.21
CA THR A 38 1.82 2.52 8.18
C THR A 38 0.93 3.75 8.32
N PHE A 39 0.44 4.31 7.22
CA PHE A 39 -0.45 5.46 7.24
C PHE A 39 -1.77 5.17 7.97
N GLN A 40 -2.37 3.99 7.75
CA GLN A 40 -3.60 3.59 8.43
C GLN A 40 -3.39 3.43 9.94
N HIS A 41 -2.27 2.85 10.37
CA HIS A 41 -1.96 2.67 11.79
C HIS A 41 -1.52 3.96 12.50
N SER A 42 -1.02 4.95 11.76
CA SER A 42 -0.58 6.25 12.32
C SER A 42 -1.72 7.27 12.41
N ARG A 43 -2.94 6.93 11.98
CA ARG A 43 -4.07 7.84 12.05
C ARG A 43 -4.50 8.06 13.51
N PRO A 44 -4.45 9.30 14.05
CA PRO A 44 -4.82 9.57 15.41
C PRO A 44 -6.32 9.33 15.58
N GLU A 45 -6.68 8.84 16.76
CA GLU A 45 -8.07 8.71 17.14
C GLU A 45 -8.73 10.09 17.08
N LYS A 46 -9.88 10.17 16.40
CA LYS A 46 -10.61 11.44 16.32
C LYS A 46 -11.05 11.84 17.74
N PRO A 47 -10.71 13.03 18.22
CA PRO A 47 -11.18 13.50 19.51
C PRO A 47 -12.71 13.59 19.50
N THR A 48 -13.35 13.15 20.58
CA THR A 48 -14.82 13.10 20.72
C THR A 48 -15.32 14.09 21.77
N GLY A 49 -16.59 14.50 21.63
CA GLY A 49 -17.28 15.40 22.57
C GLY A 49 -16.71 16.83 22.58
N TRP A 50 -16.78 17.49 23.73
CA TRP A 50 -16.28 18.86 23.97
C TRP A 50 -14.79 19.05 23.63
N LYS A 51 -13.96 17.99 23.69
CA LYS A 51 -12.55 18.04 23.26
C LYS A 51 -12.40 18.28 21.75
N ALA A 52 -13.38 17.87 20.94
CA ALA A 52 -13.41 18.08 19.49
C ALA A 52 -13.52 19.57 19.10
N TRP A 53 -14.10 20.41 19.97
CA TRP A 53 -14.24 21.85 19.71
C TRP A 53 -12.94 22.63 19.86
N PHE A 54 -11.96 22.09 20.58
CA PHE A 54 -10.66 22.75 20.82
C PHE A 54 -9.50 22.08 20.08
N SER A 55 -9.73 20.97 19.39
CA SER A 55 -8.69 20.24 18.67
C SER A 55 -8.58 20.75 17.23
N LYS A 56 -7.35 21.12 16.83
CA LYS A 56 -7.02 21.32 15.41
C LYS A 56 -6.78 19.95 14.77
N PRO A 57 -7.36 19.66 13.60
CA PRO A 57 -7.06 18.44 12.88
C PRO A 57 -5.59 18.43 12.49
N GLU A 58 -4.86 17.40 12.92
CA GLU A 58 -3.50 17.15 12.46
C GLU A 58 -3.57 16.63 11.02
N LEU A 59 -2.96 17.37 10.10
CA LEU A 59 -2.90 17.00 8.69
C LEU A 59 -1.84 15.92 8.52
N ILE A 60 -2.27 14.66 8.47
CA ILE A 60 -1.41 13.56 8.08
C ILE A 60 -1.46 13.44 6.56
N GLU A 61 -0.30 13.62 5.93
CA GLU A 61 -0.16 13.47 4.49
C GLU A 61 -0.33 12.01 4.09
N ALA A 62 -1.26 11.77 3.15
CA ALA A 62 -1.47 10.44 2.60
C ALA A 62 -0.27 10.03 1.72
N PRO A 63 0.08 8.73 1.67
CA PRO A 63 1.08 8.24 0.75
C PRO A 63 0.72 8.58 -0.70
N GLN A 64 1.66 9.18 -1.43
CA GLN A 64 1.53 9.34 -2.88
C GLN A 64 1.44 7.98 -3.57
N GLY A 65 0.52 7.88 -4.55
CA GLY A 65 0.33 6.70 -5.38
C GLY A 65 1.46 6.45 -6.37
N LEU A 66 1.31 5.40 -7.17
CA LEU A 66 2.25 5.02 -8.22
C LEU A 66 1.64 5.31 -9.60
N TYR A 67 2.46 5.83 -10.51
CA TYR A 67 2.15 5.90 -11.93
C TYR A 67 2.91 4.79 -12.65
N VAL A 68 2.18 3.84 -13.21
CA VAL A 68 2.74 2.69 -13.93
C VAL A 68 2.49 2.90 -15.43
N TRP A 69 3.50 2.68 -16.24
CA TRP A 69 3.42 2.76 -17.70
C TRP A 69 4.12 1.55 -18.31
N GLY A 70 3.60 1.08 -19.45
CA GLY A 70 3.98 -0.22 -20.01
C GLY A 70 3.14 -1.37 -19.46
N GLY A 71 3.15 -2.50 -20.17
CA GLY A 71 2.50 -3.74 -19.76
C GLY A 71 3.53 -4.81 -19.43
N VAL A 72 3.15 -5.75 -18.58
CA VAL A 72 3.87 -6.99 -18.30
C VAL A 72 2.93 -8.15 -18.64
N GLY A 73 3.46 -9.17 -19.32
CA GLY A 73 2.70 -10.23 -19.99
C GLY A 73 2.18 -11.31 -19.08
#